data_AF-A0A1S3PWL2-F1
#
_entry.id   AF-A0A1S3PWL2-F1
#
_cell.length_a   1.000
_cell.length_b   1.000
_cell.length_c   1.000
_cell.angle_alpha   90.00
_cell.angle_beta   90.00
_cell.angle_gamma   90.00
#
_symmetry.space_group_name_H-M   'P 1'
#
loop_
_entity.id
_entity.type
_entity.pdbx_description
1 polymer ?
#
loop_
_entity_poly.entity_id
_entity_poly.type
_entity_poly.pdbx_seq_one_letter_code
_entity_poly.pdbx_strand_id
1 'polypeptide(L)'
;MMEEHLSNIHPSSSPSESSGSSGTDCDSRGAKSPSPGKALSPALLCKVCGDTSSGKHYGIYACNGCSGFFKRSVRRRLIYR
;
A
#
# COMPACT_ATOMS: atom_id res chain seq x y z
N MET A 1 -15.68 43.39 34.89
CA MET A 1 -14.98 43.58 33.61
C MET A 1 -15.73 42.78 32.56
N MET A 2 -16.49 43.50 31.71
CA MET A 2 -16.82 43.22 30.29
C MET A 2 -17.41 41.83 29.99
N GLU A 3 -18.74 41.60 29.85
CA GLU A 3 -19.61 41.95 28.68
C GLU A 3 -18.89 41.71 27.33
N GLU A 4 -19.36 40.96 26.32
CA GLU A 4 -20.69 40.41 26.00
C GLU A 4 -20.59 39.53 24.70
N HIS A 5 -21.74 39.06 24.19
CA HIS A 5 -22.06 38.59 22.80
C HIS A 5 -21.82 37.13 22.34
N LEU A 6 -22.94 36.39 22.36
CA LEU A 6 -23.59 35.62 21.29
C LEU A 6 -22.80 35.11 20.05
N SER A 7 -23.14 33.85 19.73
CA SER A 7 -23.16 33.18 18.42
C SER A 7 -21.84 32.80 17.75
N ASN A 8 -21.62 31.48 17.58
CA ASN A 8 -21.52 30.90 16.24
C ASN A 8 -21.62 29.37 16.27
N ILE A 9 -22.63 28.87 15.55
CA ILE A 9 -22.77 27.48 15.10
C ILE A 9 -21.62 27.17 14.14
N HIS A 10 -20.85 26.12 14.42
CA HIS A 10 -20.04 25.43 13.41
C HIS A 10 -20.19 23.91 13.61
N PRO A 11 -20.88 23.19 12.72
CA PRO A 11 -20.68 21.76 12.59
C PRO A 11 -19.36 21.56 11.83
N SER A 12 -18.24 21.50 12.52
CA SER A 12 -16.99 21.02 11.92
C SER A 12 -17.01 19.50 11.83
N SER A 13 -17.99 18.95 11.11
CA SER A 13 -17.94 17.59 10.60
C SER A 13 -17.09 17.58 9.33
N SER A 14 -15.80 17.88 9.46
CA SER A 14 -14.86 17.55 8.40
C SER A 14 -14.74 16.02 8.38
N PRO A 15 -15.06 15.32 7.28
CA PRO A 15 -14.61 13.94 7.15
C PRO A 15 -13.10 13.97 7.27
N SER A 16 -12.56 13.25 8.25
CA SER A 16 -11.14 12.99 8.30
C SER A 16 -10.86 12.11 7.09
N GLU A 17 -10.51 12.74 5.97
CA GLU A 17 -9.83 12.08 4.87
C GLU A 17 -8.52 11.62 5.47
N SER A 18 -8.55 10.39 5.99
CA SER A 18 -7.37 9.67 6.41
C SER A 18 -6.49 9.59 5.17
N SER A 19 -5.57 10.55 5.09
CA SER A 19 -4.50 10.62 4.12
C SER A 19 -3.95 9.22 4.01
N GLY A 20 -4.28 8.56 2.91
CA GLY A 20 -3.87 7.18 2.67
C GLY A 20 -2.37 7.18 2.88
N SER A 21 -1.92 6.46 3.89
CA SER A 21 -0.54 6.46 4.33
C SER A 21 0.33 6.33 3.09
N SER A 22 0.99 7.44 2.73
CA SER A 22 2.03 7.47 1.71
C SER A 22 2.91 6.30 2.06
N GLY A 23 3.07 5.39 1.09
CA GLY A 23 3.80 4.16 1.29
C GLY A 23 5.07 4.49 2.04
N THR A 24 5.35 3.75 3.09
CA THR A 24 6.72 3.70 3.58
C THR A 24 7.54 3.38 2.34
N ASP A 25 8.29 4.36 1.85
CA ASP A 25 9.51 4.11 1.09
C ASP A 25 10.41 3.37 2.07
N CYS A 26 10.09 2.10 2.30
CA CYS A 26 11.09 1.13 2.66
C CYS A 26 11.89 0.93 1.38
N ASP A 27 12.76 1.91 1.13
CA ASP A 27 14.05 1.69 0.50
C ASP A 27 14.75 0.64 1.37
N SER A 28 14.28 -0.58 1.15
CA SER A 28 14.85 -1.80 1.67
C SER A 28 16.11 -1.91 0.85
N ARG A 29 17.16 -1.26 1.36
CA ARG A 29 18.54 -1.69 1.20
C ARG A 29 18.52 -3.22 1.22
N GLY A 30 18.59 -3.76 0.02
CA GLY A 30 17.91 -5.01 -0.31
C GLY A 30 17.79 -5.22 -1.82
N ALA A 31 18.39 -4.35 -2.63
CA ALA A 31 19.31 -4.83 -3.67
C ALA A 31 20.34 -5.77 -3.01
N LYS A 32 19.91 -6.99 -2.66
CA LYS A 32 20.81 -8.12 -2.73
C LYS A 32 21.09 -8.21 -4.21
N SER A 33 22.20 -7.58 -4.63
CA SER A 33 22.84 -7.85 -5.91
C SER A 33 22.67 -9.35 -6.15
N PRO A 34 22.02 -9.78 -7.24
CA PRO A 34 21.94 -11.19 -7.54
C PRO A 34 23.38 -11.66 -7.62
N SER A 35 23.82 -12.42 -6.62
CA SER A 35 25.13 -13.05 -6.66
C SER A 35 25.08 -13.93 -7.91
N PRO A 36 25.99 -13.76 -8.88
CA PRO A 36 25.96 -14.55 -10.10
C PRO A 36 26.23 -16.00 -9.70
N GLY A 37 25.19 -16.83 -9.61
CA GLY A 37 25.32 -18.22 -9.20
C GLY A 37 24.16 -18.79 -8.40
N LYS A 38 23.25 -17.97 -7.86
CA LYS A 38 21.97 -18.45 -7.34
C LYS A 38 20.92 -18.07 -8.35
N ALA A 39 20.65 -18.96 -9.30
CA ALA A 39 19.46 -18.86 -10.12
C ALA A 39 18.29 -18.55 -9.17
N LEU A 40 17.71 -17.35 -9.28
CA LEU A 40 16.49 -17.05 -8.53
C LEU A 40 15.51 -18.14 -8.97
N SER A 41 15.26 -19.09 -8.07
CA SER A 41 14.36 -20.19 -8.37
C SER A 41 13.07 -19.56 -8.89
N PRO A 42 12.47 -20.03 -10.01
CA PRO A 42 11.22 -19.49 -10.55
C PRO A 42 10.07 -19.45 -9.54
N ALA A 43 10.24 -20.15 -8.41
CA ALA A 43 9.39 -20.11 -7.22
C ALA A 43 9.40 -18.78 -6.46
N LEU A 44 10.37 -17.88 -6.67
CA LEU A 44 10.46 -16.57 -5.99
C LEU A 44 10.09 -15.40 -6.91
N LEU A 45 9.42 -15.66 -8.03
CA LEU A 45 8.92 -14.62 -8.92
C LEU A 45 7.42 -14.39 -8.70
N CYS A 46 7.00 -13.14 -8.79
CA CYS A 46 5.62 -12.71 -8.72
C CYS A 46 4.85 -13.35 -9.89
N LYS A 47 3.84 -14.15 -9.59
CA LYS A 47 3.02 -14.80 -10.62
C LYS A 47 2.11 -13.84 -11.40
N VAL A 48 2.01 -12.59 -10.96
CA VAL A 48 1.17 -11.56 -11.60
C VAL A 48 1.96 -10.74 -12.61
N CYS A 49 3.15 -10.26 -12.26
CA CYS A 49 3.95 -9.36 -13.11
C CYS A 49 5.37 -9.87 -13.44
N GLY A 50 5.81 -10.98 -12.84
CA GLY A 50 7.15 -11.54 -13.07
C GLY A 50 8.29 -10.89 -12.26
N ASP A 51 8.02 -9.82 -11.52
CA ASP A 51 9.01 -9.17 -10.66
C ASP A 51 9.41 -10.05 -9.45
N THR A 52 10.48 -9.68 -8.75
CA THR A 52 10.96 -10.37 -7.55
C THR A 52 9.85 -10.42 -6.50
N SER A 53 9.45 -11.62 -6.12
CA SER A 53 8.48 -11.81 -5.05
C SER A 53 9.15 -11.66 -3.69
N SER A 54 8.50 -10.92 -2.79
CA SER A 54 8.91 -10.85 -1.38
C SER A 54 8.45 -12.07 -0.57
N GLY A 55 7.65 -12.96 -1.17
CA GLY A 55 7.10 -14.16 -0.54
C GLY A 55 5.65 -14.44 -0.95
N LYS A 56 4.98 -15.30 -0.17
CA LYS A 56 3.58 -15.64 -0.42
C LYS A 56 2.65 -14.54 0.11
N HIS A 57 1.88 -13.93 -0.77
CA HIS A 57 0.80 -13.01 -0.42
C HIS A 57 -0.53 -13.63 -0.85
N TYR A 58 -1.45 -13.81 0.09
CA TYR A 58 -2.78 -14.39 -0.19
C TYR A 58 -2.73 -15.79 -0.85
N GLY A 59 -1.71 -16.58 -0.54
CA GLY A 59 -1.56 -17.96 -1.02
C GLY A 59 -0.71 -18.14 -2.28
N ILE A 60 -0.35 -17.07 -2.99
CA ILE A 60 0.52 -17.10 -4.18
C ILE A 60 1.79 -16.28 -3.99
N TYR A 61 2.83 -16.55 -4.78
CA TYR A 61 3.99 -15.68 -4.83
C TYR A 61 3.65 -14.38 -5.56
N ALA A 62 3.74 -13.25 -4.86
CA ALA A 62 3.49 -11.93 -5.41
C ALA A 62 4.56 -10.93 -4.94
N CYS A 63 4.72 -9.83 -5.66
CA CYS A 63 5.53 -8.70 -5.22
C CYS A 63 4.68 -7.76 -4.33
N ASN A 64 5.35 -6.82 -3.64
CA ASN A 64 4.69 -5.84 -2.78
C ASN A 64 3.68 -4.96 -3.57
N GLY A 65 3.98 -4.66 -4.83
CA GLY A 65 3.10 -3.89 -5.71
C GLY A 65 1.76 -4.61 -5.97
N CYS A 66 1.82 -5.87 -6.42
CA CYS A 66 0.62 -6.67 -6.72
C CYS A 66 -0.20 -7.00 -5.46
N SER A 67 0.46 -7.30 -4.34
CA SER A 67 -0.21 -7.53 -3.05
C SER A 67 -0.99 -6.29 -2.58
N GLY A 68 -0.37 -5.10 -2.70
CA GLY A 68 -1.01 -3.83 -2.37
C GLY A 68 -2.13 -3.46 -3.34
N PHE A 69 -1.93 -3.68 -4.63
CA PHE A 69 -2.95 -3.47 -5.66
C PHE A 69 -4.19 -4.30 -5.36
N PHE A 70 -4.03 -5.62 -5.22
CA PHE A 70 -5.11 -6.54 -4.91
C PHE A 70 -5.90 -6.12 -3.66
N LYS A 71 -5.20 -5.80 -2.57
CA LYS A 71 -5.81 -5.32 -1.32
C LYS A 71 -6.68 -4.07 -1.52
N ARG A 72 -6.19 -3.09 -2.29
CA ARG A 72 -6.93 -1.84 -2.61
C ARG A 72 -8.13 -2.12 -3.50
N SER A 73 -7.96 -2.94 -4.54
CA SER A 73 -9.01 -3.32 -5.49
C SER A 73 -10.15 -4.05 -4.80
N VAL A 74 -9.83 -5.03 -3.93
CA VAL A 74 -10.84 -5.82 -3.19
C VAL A 74 -11.59 -4.95 -2.18
N ARG A 75 -10.89 -4.15 -1.37
CA ARG A 75 -11.56 -3.29 -0.37
C ARG A 75 -12.49 -2.26 -1.00
N ARG A 76 -12.11 -1.70 -2.15
CA ARG A 76 -12.90 -0.69 -2.86
C ARG A 76 -13.83 -1.28 -3.92
N ARG A 77 -13.87 -2.61 -4.07
CA ARG A 77 -14.66 -3.33 -5.09
C ARG A 77 -14.51 -2.72 -6.48
N LEU A 78 -13.26 -2.38 -6.85
CA LEU A 78 -12.98 -1.73 -8.13
C LEU A 78 -13.19 -2.73 -9.28
N ILE A 79 -13.96 -2.30 -10.28
CA ILE A 79 -14.13 -3.03 -11.54
C ILE A 79 -13.22 -2.35 -12.57
N TYR A 80 -12.21 -3.08 -13.05
CA TYR A 80 -11.33 -2.63 -14.12
C TYR A 80 -11.97 -3.01 -15.47
N ARG A 81 -11.94 -2.08 -16.44
CA ARG A 81 -12.37 -2.29 -17.82
C ARG A 81 -11.15 -2.30 -18.74
#